data_AF-A0A1G6Q0A4-F1
#
_entry.id   AF-A0A1G6Q0A4-F1
#
_cell.length_a   1.000
_cell.length_b   1.000
_cell.length_c   1.000
_cell.angle_alpha   90.00
_cell.angle_beta   90.00
_cell.angle_gamma   90.00
#
_symmetry.space_group_name_H-M   'P 1'
#
loop_
_entity.id
_entity.type
_entity.pdbx_description
1 polymer ?
#
loop_
_entity_poly.entity_id
_entity_poly.type
_entity_poly.pdbx_seq_one_letter_code
_entity_poly.pdbx_strand_id
1 'polypeptide(L)'
;MTLTPAQQAYVQSAFPECRAEMADYLARGVEVVVYRQNECGDDVPPFAVAPKDRQDFWIGCWETPELAATEAVSLGLQISTFGLRTKYEISRPE
;
A
#
# COMPACT_ATOMS: atom_id res chain seq x y z
N MET A 1 -15.05 -7.20 11.43
CA MET A 1 -13.62 -7.51 11.29
C MET A 1 -12.85 -6.55 12.17
N THR A 2 -11.87 -7.04 12.94
CA THR A 2 -11.09 -6.21 13.88
C THR A 2 -9.71 -5.99 13.28
N LEU A 3 -9.29 -4.74 13.16
CA LEU A 3 -7.95 -4.38 12.71
C LEU A 3 -6.89 -4.90 13.68
N THR A 4 -5.72 -5.29 13.16
CA THR A 4 -4.56 -5.62 13.99
C THR A 4 -4.03 -4.35 14.67
N PRO A 5 -3.26 -4.47 15.78
CA PRO A 5 -2.65 -3.31 16.43
C PRO A 5 -1.79 -2.47 15.48
N ALA A 6 -1.08 -3.11 14.53
CA ALA A 6 -0.28 -2.44 13.52
C ALA A 6 -1.15 -1.63 12.53
N GLN A 7 -2.25 -2.22 12.06
CA GLN A 7 -3.22 -1.53 11.21
C GLN A 7 -3.88 -0.36 11.94
N GLN A 8 -4.23 -0.53 13.22
CA GLN A 8 -4.81 0.56 14.02
C GLN A 8 -3.83 1.71 14.23
N ALA A 9 -2.56 1.41 14.50
CA ALA A 9 -1.52 2.43 14.61
C ALA A 9 -1.37 3.22 13.30
N TYR A 10 -1.40 2.52 12.15
CA TYR A 10 -1.34 3.15 10.84
C TYR A 10 -2.55 4.06 10.54
N VAL A 11 -3.76 3.60 10.89
CA VAL A 11 -4.98 4.41 10.79
C VAL A 11 -4.88 5.65 11.67
N GLN A 12 -4.31 5.55 12.87
CA GLN A 12 -4.16 6.71 13.75
C GLN A 12 -3.14 7.73 13.23
N SER A 13 -2.09 7.29 12.53
CA SER A 13 -1.15 8.20 11.88
C SER A 13 -1.72 8.90 10.64
N ALA A 14 -2.77 8.35 10.03
CA ALA A 14 -3.47 9.00 8.92
C ALA A 14 -4.29 10.21 9.38
N PHE A 15 -4.58 11.11 8.42
CA PHE A 15 -5.43 12.27 8.64
C PHE A 15 -6.80 11.87 9.21
N PRO A 16 -7.34 12.61 10.20
CA PRO A 16 -8.61 12.28 10.87
C PRO A 16 -9.77 12.00 9.90
N GLU A 17 -9.89 12.77 8.81
CA GLU A 17 -10.93 12.58 7.79
C GLU A 17 -10.81 11.24 7.03
N CYS A 18 -9.59 10.72 6.87
CA CYS A 18 -9.32 9.51 6.11
C CYS A 18 -9.33 8.24 6.98
N ARG A 19 -9.35 8.36 8.31
CA ARG A 19 -9.20 7.22 9.23
C ARG A 19 -10.27 6.16 9.07
N ALA A 20 -11.52 6.57 8.90
CA ALA A 20 -12.64 5.64 8.75
C ALA A 20 -12.51 4.83 7.44
N GLU A 21 -12.16 5.51 6.36
CA GLU A 21 -11.99 4.89 5.04
C GLU A 21 -10.74 3.99 5.00
N MET A 22 -9.62 4.45 5.56
CA MET A 22 -8.39 3.66 5.72
C MET A 22 -8.65 2.39 6.53
N ALA A 23 -9.40 2.49 7.63
CA ALA A 23 -9.78 1.35 8.45
C ALA A 23 -10.62 0.32 7.67
N ASP A 24 -11.57 0.78 6.83
CA ASP A 24 -12.36 -0.12 5.99
C ASP A 24 -11.49 -0.84 4.96
N TYR A 25 -10.59 -0.12 4.28
CA TYR A 25 -9.68 -0.71 3.30
C TYR A 25 -8.76 -1.77 3.92
N LEU A 26 -8.18 -1.48 5.09
CA LEU A 26 -7.32 -2.42 5.81
C LEU A 26 -8.11 -3.62 6.35
N ALA A 27 -9.34 -3.39 6.84
CA ALA A 27 -10.17 -4.47 7.34
C ALA A 27 -10.60 -5.44 6.23
N ARG A 28 -10.83 -4.91 5.02
CA ARG A 28 -11.23 -5.68 3.84
C ARG A 28 -10.06 -6.32 3.10
N GLY A 29 -8.82 -5.91 3.40
CA GLY A 29 -7.62 -6.40 2.71
C GLY A 29 -7.71 -6.15 1.21
N VAL A 30 -8.09 -4.93 0.81
CA VAL A 30 -8.35 -4.62 -0.61
C VAL A 30 -7.13 -4.79 -1.50
N GLU A 31 -7.39 -4.92 -2.80
CA GLU A 31 -6.35 -4.92 -3.82
C GLU A 31 -5.81 -3.50 -4.04
N VAL A 32 -4.50 -3.33 -3.93
CA VAL A 32 -3.80 -2.05 -4.06
C VAL A 32 -2.77 -2.10 -5.17
N VAL A 33 -2.51 -0.95 -5.78
CA VAL A 33 -1.52 -0.76 -6.83
C VAL A 33 -0.39 0.11 -6.32
N VAL A 34 0.83 -0.29 -6.66
CA VAL A 34 2.03 0.53 -6.46
C VAL A 34 2.31 1.23 -7.79
N TYR A 35 2.37 2.56 -7.78
CA TYR A 35 2.68 3.34 -8.98
C TYR A 35 3.61 4.49 -8.67
N ARG A 36 4.32 4.96 -9.71
CA ARG A 36 5.20 6.11 -9.58
C ARG A 36 4.37 7.39 -9.60
N GLN A 37 4.34 8.12 -8.49
CA GLN A 37 3.71 9.42 -8.41
C GLN A 37 4.63 10.46 -9.07
N ASN A 38 4.08 11.32 -9.92
CA ASN A 38 4.80 12.45 -10.54
C ASN A 38 4.14 13.79 -10.18
N GLU A 39 3.22 13.77 -9.21
CA GLU A 39 2.38 14.91 -8.82
C GLU A 39 3.04 15.74 -7.72
N CYS A 40 3.85 15.11 -6.88
CA CYS A 40 4.65 15.75 -5.86
C CYS A 40 6.13 15.76 -6.26
N GLY A 41 6.80 16.88 -5.95
CA GLY A 41 8.23 17.06 -6.20
C GLY A 41 9.13 16.21 -5.30
N ASP A 42 10.42 16.52 -5.28
CA ASP A 42 11.47 15.73 -4.62
C ASP A 42 11.31 15.55 -3.10
N ASP A 43 10.38 16.29 -2.47
CA ASP A 43 10.08 16.19 -1.04
C ASP A 43 9.26 14.94 -0.65
N VAL A 44 8.75 14.19 -1.64
CA VAL A 44 7.85 13.05 -1.40
C VAL A 44 8.38 11.82 -2.14
N PRO A 45 8.40 10.65 -1.49
CA PRO A 45 8.91 9.46 -2.15
C PRO A 45 8.17 9.16 -3.47
N PRO A 46 8.89 8.64 -4.49
CA PRO A 46 8.36 8.55 -5.85
C PRO A 46 7.32 7.43 -6.04
N PHE A 47 7.14 6.50 -5.09
CA PHE A 47 6.17 5.41 -5.23
C PHE A 47 5.02 5.57 -4.25
N ALA A 48 3.79 5.67 -4.78
CA ALA A 48 2.58 5.71 -3.99
C ALA A 48 1.84 4.36 -4.06
N VAL A 49 1.13 4.03 -2.97
CA VAL A 49 0.20 2.90 -2.93
C VAL A 49 -1.21 3.44 -2.79
N ALA A 50 -2.09 2.98 -3.67
CA ALA A 50 -3.51 3.31 -3.60
C ALA A 50 -4.37 2.08 -3.90
N PRO A 51 -5.63 2.03 -3.42
CA PRO A 51 -6.60 1.02 -3.84
C PRO A 51 -6.74 1.01 -5.37
N LYS A 52 -6.81 -0.19 -5.96
CA LYS A 52 -6.95 -0.37 -7.41
C LYS A 52 -8.21 0.32 -7.97
N ASP A 53 -9.29 0.27 -7.19
CA ASP A 53 -10.58 0.87 -7.53
C ASP A 53 -10.59 2.40 -7.35
N ARG A 54 -9.61 2.95 -6.62
CA ARG A 54 -9.59 4.35 -6.18
C ARG A 54 -8.16 4.88 -6.00
N GLN A 55 -7.53 5.27 -7.10
CA GLN A 55 -6.13 5.72 -7.11
C GLN A 55 -5.91 7.13 -6.53
N ASP A 56 -6.97 7.91 -6.34
CA ASP A 56 -6.98 9.21 -5.64
C ASP A 56 -6.79 9.08 -4.12
N PHE A 57 -6.99 7.88 -3.55
CA PHE A 57 -6.79 7.63 -2.14
C PHE A 57 -5.42 6.99 -1.88
N TRP A 58 -4.45 7.80 -1.48
CA TRP A 58 -3.10 7.30 -1.18
C TRP A 58 -3.07 6.70 0.22
N ILE A 59 -2.76 5.41 0.29
CA ILE A 59 -2.53 4.70 1.55
C ILE A 59 -1.21 5.20 2.14
N GLY A 60 -0.17 5.32 1.30
CA GLY A 60 1.12 5.90 1.68
C GLY A 60 2.07 6.04 0.49
N CYS A 61 3.24 6.64 0.76
CA CYS A 61 4.32 6.82 -0.22
C CYS A 61 5.63 6.24 0.32
N TRP A 62 6.42 5.62 -0.55
CA TRP A 62 7.69 4.97 -0.23
C TRP A 62 8.75 5.21 -1.30
N GLU A 63 10.01 5.04 -0.90
CA GLU A 63 11.16 5.31 -1.77
C GLU A 63 11.28 4.33 -2.93
N THR A 64 10.85 3.08 -2.71
CA THR A 64 10.97 1.99 -3.68
C THR A 64 9.65 1.20 -3.77
N PRO A 65 9.36 0.60 -4.95
CA PRO A 65 8.16 -0.20 -5.12
C PRO A 65 8.19 -1.49 -4.30
N GLU A 66 9.37 -2.03 -4.01
CA GLU A 66 9.54 -3.21 -3.17
C GLU A 66 9.18 -2.92 -1.71
N LEU A 67 9.59 -1.76 -1.19
CA LEU A 67 9.25 -1.33 0.16
C LEU A 67 7.75 -1.06 0.27
N ALA A 68 7.18 -0.34 -0.72
CA ALA A 68 5.75 -0.10 -0.81
C ALA A 68 4.93 -1.40 -0.80
N ALA A 69 5.35 -2.39 -1.59
CA ALA A 69 4.71 -3.69 -1.64
C ALA A 69 4.81 -4.46 -0.32
N THR A 70 6.00 -4.44 0.31
CA THR A 70 6.25 -5.12 1.58
C THR A 70 5.39 -4.53 2.70
N GLU A 71 5.34 -3.20 2.80
CA GLU A 71 4.56 -2.48 3.81
C GLU A 71 3.06 -2.69 3.62
N ALA A 72 2.57 -2.63 2.38
CA ALA A 72 1.16 -2.92 2.08
C ALA A 72 0.78 -4.37 2.45
N VAL A 73 1.64 -5.36 2.15
CA VAL A 73 1.42 -6.76 2.57
C VAL A 73 1.45 -6.90 4.09
N SER A 74 2.37 -6.21 4.76
CA SER A 74 2.46 -6.17 6.24
C SER A 74 1.18 -5.59 6.87
N LEU A 75 0.56 -4.62 6.19
CA LEU A 75 -0.73 -4.02 6.55
C LEU A 75 -1.94 -4.89 6.16
N GLY A 76 -1.74 -6.09 5.58
CA GLY A 76 -2.81 -7.02 5.21
C GLY A 76 -3.51 -6.69 3.89
N LEU A 77 -2.91 -5.83 3.06
CA LEU A 77 -3.43 -5.47 1.73
C LEU A 77 -2.90 -6.45 0.67
N GLN A 78 -3.63 -6.56 -0.44
CA GLN A 78 -3.25 -7.42 -1.56
C GLN A 78 -2.62 -6.60 -2.68
N ILE A 79 -1.38 -6.89 -3.07
CA ILE A 79 -0.76 -6.21 -4.21
C ILE A 79 -1.35 -6.73 -5.51
N SER A 80 -1.84 -5.81 -6.35
CA SER A 80 -2.27 -6.15 -7.70
C SER A 80 -1.05 -6.53 -8.55
N THR A 81 -0.90 -7.81 -8.83
CA THR A 81 0.25 -8.41 -9.55
C THR A 81 0.42 -7.91 -10.99
N PHE A 82 -0.49 -7.07 -11.50
CA PHE A 82 -0.42 -6.55 -12.87
C PHE A 82 0.77 -5.62 -13.14
N GLY A 83 1.53 -5.19 -12.11
CA GLY A 83 2.73 -4.34 -12.27
C GLY A 83 4.07 -4.95 -11.86
N LEU A 84 4.09 -6.11 -11.18
CA LEU A 84 5.31 -6.67 -10.55
C LEU A 84 5.72 -8.06 -11.09
N ARG A 85 5.11 -8.52 -12.19
CA ARG A 85 5.33 -9.87 -12.76
C ARG A 85 6.70 -10.09 -13.44
N THR A 86 7.68 -9.25 -13.11
CA THR A 86 9.08 -9.39 -13.48
C THR A 86 9.87 -8.97 -12.23
N LYS A 87 10.09 -9.84 -11.24
CA LYS A 87 11.40 -10.50 -11.07
C LYS A 87 11.48 -11.54 -9.93
N TYR A 88 10.40 -11.90 -9.25
CA TYR A 88 10.44 -12.87 -8.13
C TYR A 88 10.11 -14.32 -8.53
N GLU A 89 10.66 -14.77 -9.66
CA GLU A 89 10.76 -16.20 -10.00
C GLU A 89 12.24 -16.62 -9.91
N ILE A 90 12.88 -16.43 -8.75
CA ILE A 90 14.18 -17.05 -8.48
C ILE A 90 14.22 -17.56 -7.03
N SER A 91 14.56 -18.84 -6.92
CA SER A 91 14.92 -19.61 -5.70
C SER A 91 13.80 -20.34 -4.95
N ARG A 92 13.23 -21.35 -5.60
CA ARG A 92 12.97 -22.64 -4.92
C ARG A 92 14.24 -23.49 -5.03
N PRO A 93 14.92 -23.86 -3.94
CA PRO A 93 15.83 -25.00 -3.98
C PRO A 93 15.01 -26.29 -3.85
N GLU A 94 15.28 -27.24 -4.76
CA GLU A 94 14.89 -28.65 -4.68
C GLU A 94 15.65 -29.39 -3.57
#